data_AF-A0A939VU18-F1
#
_entry.id   AF-A0A939VU18-F1
#
_cell.length_a   1.000
_cell.length_b   1.000
_cell.length_c   1.000
_cell.angle_alpha   90.00
_cell.angle_beta   90.00
_cell.angle_gamma   90.00
#
_symmetry.space_group_name_H-M   'P 1'
#
loop_
_entity.id
_entity.type
_entity.pdbx_description
1 polymer ?
#
loop_
_entity_poly.entity_id
_entity_poly.type
_entity_poly.pdbx_seq_one_letter_code
_entity_poly.pdbx_strand_id
1 'polypeptide(L)'
;PDDYKRCFLLPLDELRKVMRGGAVVIDKQDYISDALYQYLDRKVMIQIDLQDSNHVFAFTPDGKFIAECLRPGTVPALAETEADKKLLADEMKRQRGSLKAAGQAAAALTGGQLDKFSAQQLDQATSEQFRQLEDGRAQVRIAGEYHSVQGDHAAKIYSLPGSEPPAEQPPPQPAEEMSEEERKQRQEFFDAMYE
;
A
#
# COMPACT_ATOMS: atom_id res chain seq x y z
N PRO A 1 -4.87 1.32 -40.82
CA PRO A 1 -4.16 2.40 -40.09
C PRO A 1 -3.13 1.87 -39.08
N ASP A 2 -3.46 0.80 -38.35
CA ASP A 2 -2.61 0.26 -37.28
C ASP A 2 -1.40 -0.55 -37.74
N ASP A 3 -1.44 -1.16 -38.94
CA ASP A 3 -0.30 -1.96 -39.45
C ASP A 3 0.93 -1.10 -39.77
N TYR A 4 0.75 0.18 -40.11
CA TYR A 4 1.88 1.09 -40.34
C TYR A 4 2.65 1.42 -39.06
N LYS A 5 1.95 1.50 -37.91
CA LYS A 5 2.60 1.76 -36.62
C LYS A 5 3.51 0.60 -36.20
N ARG A 6 3.09 -0.63 -36.50
CA ARG A 6 3.88 -1.86 -36.23
C ARG A 6 5.23 -1.88 -36.95
N CYS A 7 5.35 -1.22 -38.10
CA CYS A 7 6.59 -1.16 -38.86
C CYS A 7 7.68 -0.30 -38.20
N PHE A 8 7.32 0.58 -37.26
CA PHE A 8 8.26 1.43 -36.52
C PHE A 8 8.57 0.89 -35.12
N LEU A 9 8.05 -0.29 -34.79
CA LEU A 9 8.30 -0.92 -33.52
C LEU A 9 9.61 -1.68 -33.55
N LEU A 10 10.54 -1.27 -32.70
CA LEU A 10 11.82 -1.94 -32.55
C LEU A 10 11.73 -2.93 -31.37
N PRO A 11 11.87 -4.24 -31.59
CA PRO A 11 11.95 -5.19 -30.48
C PRO A 11 13.25 -4.96 -29.70
N LEU A 12 13.16 -5.03 -28.38
CA LEU A 12 14.35 -5.07 -27.54
C LEU A 12 15.02 -6.45 -27.63
N ASP A 13 16.35 -6.47 -27.50
CA ASP A 13 17.18 -7.68 -27.61
C ASP A 13 16.88 -8.73 -26.53
N GLU A 14 16.29 -8.31 -25.41
CA GLU A 14 16.06 -9.15 -24.25
C GLU A 14 14.60 -9.12 -23.79
N LEU A 15 14.08 -10.29 -23.45
CA LEU A 15 12.78 -10.41 -22.81
C LEU A 15 12.81 -9.77 -21.41
N ARG A 16 11.78 -8.99 -21.11
CA ARG A 16 11.65 -8.27 -19.84
C ARG A 16 10.68 -8.99 -18.91
N LYS A 17 11.02 -9.04 -17.63
CA LYS A 17 10.15 -9.63 -16.60
C LYS A 17 9.06 -8.63 -16.22
N VAL A 18 7.81 -9.09 -16.15
CA VAL A 18 6.70 -8.30 -15.62
C VAL A 18 6.82 -8.23 -14.10
N MET A 19 6.92 -7.00 -13.59
CA MET A 19 7.02 -6.66 -12.18
C MET A 19 5.64 -6.58 -11.53
N ARG A 20 5.65 -6.55 -10.19
CA ARG A 20 4.44 -6.31 -9.39
C ARG A 20 3.82 -4.97 -9.80
N GLY A 21 2.51 -4.97 -10.02
CA GLY A 21 1.78 -3.78 -10.51
C GLY A 21 1.49 -3.78 -12.02
N GLY A 22 1.80 -4.87 -12.74
CA GLY A 22 1.59 -4.93 -14.19
C GLY A 22 2.53 -3.98 -14.94
N ALA A 23 3.78 -3.90 -14.47
CA ALA A 23 4.78 -2.95 -14.95
C ALA A 23 5.98 -3.66 -15.57
N VAL A 24 6.62 -3.02 -16.55
CA VAL A 24 7.88 -3.46 -17.14
C VAL A 24 8.89 -2.32 -17.11
N VAL A 25 10.10 -2.62 -16.65
CA VAL A 25 11.20 -1.64 -16.55
C VAL A 25 12.03 -1.66 -17.83
N ILE A 26 12.18 -0.50 -18.46
CA ILE A 26 13.01 -0.29 -19.66
C ILE A 26 13.81 0.98 -19.43
N ASP A 27 15.14 0.90 -19.52
CA ASP A 27 16.03 2.05 -19.31
C ASP A 27 15.74 2.87 -18.03
N LYS A 28 15.44 2.16 -16.94
CA LYS A 28 15.07 2.72 -15.62
C LYS A 28 13.72 3.47 -15.59
N GLN A 29 12.89 3.30 -16.61
CA GLN A 29 11.54 3.83 -16.67
C GLN A 29 10.53 2.69 -16.59
N ASP A 30 9.47 2.90 -15.83
CA ASP A 30 8.37 1.95 -15.68
C ASP A 30 7.34 2.18 -16.78
N TYR A 31 6.87 1.11 -17.41
CA TYR A 31 5.76 1.14 -18.35
C TYR A 31 4.66 0.23 -17.82
N ILE A 32 3.44 0.74 -17.71
CA ILE A 32 2.35 0.08 -16.97
C ILE A 32 1.19 -0.21 -17.92
N SER A 33 0.58 -1.39 -17.74
CA SER A 33 -0.68 -1.75 -18.40
C SER A 33 -1.45 -2.77 -17.56
N ASP A 34 -2.77 -2.61 -17.44
CA ASP A 34 -3.61 -3.52 -16.66
C ASP A 34 -3.61 -4.96 -17.23
N ALA A 35 -3.42 -5.11 -18.54
CA ALA A 35 -3.37 -6.41 -19.19
C ALA A 35 -2.12 -7.23 -18.81
N LEU A 36 -1.05 -6.56 -18.34
CA LEU A 36 0.18 -7.23 -17.91
C LEU A 36 0.02 -7.99 -16.59
N TYR A 37 -1.00 -7.70 -15.79
CA TYR A 37 -1.24 -8.44 -14.53
C TYR A 37 -1.42 -9.95 -14.75
N GLN A 38 -1.97 -10.36 -15.89
CA GLN A 38 -2.13 -11.78 -16.25
C GLN A 38 -0.78 -12.48 -16.48
N TYR A 39 0.28 -11.71 -16.71
CA TYR A 39 1.63 -12.17 -17.01
C TYR A 39 2.61 -11.85 -15.87
N LEU A 40 2.10 -11.63 -14.64
CA LEU A 40 2.93 -11.40 -13.46
C LEU A 40 4.01 -12.49 -13.32
N ASP A 41 5.25 -12.07 -13.03
CA ASP A 41 6.45 -12.91 -12.95
C ASP A 41 6.87 -13.65 -14.24
N ARG A 42 6.14 -13.46 -15.35
CA ARG A 42 6.52 -14.00 -16.67
C ARG A 42 7.37 -13.02 -17.45
N LYS A 43 8.09 -13.53 -18.45
CA LYS A 43 8.88 -12.73 -19.38
C LYS A 43 8.03 -12.40 -20.62
N VAL A 44 8.08 -11.13 -21.03
CA VAL A 44 7.39 -10.60 -22.21
C VAL A 44 8.40 -9.93 -23.13
N MET A 45 8.12 -9.94 -24.43
CA MET A 45 8.87 -9.19 -25.43
C MET A 45 8.30 -7.77 -25.48
N ILE A 46 9.16 -6.75 -25.41
CA ILE A 46 8.72 -5.37 -25.56
C ILE A 46 9.24 -4.82 -26.87
N GLN A 47 8.37 -4.12 -27.59
CA GLN A 47 8.76 -3.30 -28.73
C GLN A 47 8.56 -1.82 -28.40
N ILE A 48 9.58 -1.02 -28.65
CA ILE A 48 9.55 0.43 -28.43
C ILE A 48 9.07 1.13 -29.70
N ASP A 49 8.26 2.17 -29.53
CA ASP A 49 7.91 3.07 -30.62
C ASP A 49 9.02 4.10 -30.80
N LEU A 50 9.62 4.15 -31.98
CA LEU A 50 10.66 5.13 -32.31
C LEU A 50 10.11 6.56 -32.40
N GLN A 51 8.80 6.73 -32.57
CA GLN A 51 8.15 8.05 -32.64
C GLN A 51 7.66 8.54 -31.27
N ASP A 52 7.33 7.63 -30.36
CA ASP A 52 6.81 7.96 -29.03
C ASP A 52 7.49 7.13 -27.93
N SER A 53 8.48 7.72 -27.28
CA SER A 53 9.20 7.08 -26.17
C SER A 53 8.34 6.84 -24.92
N ASN A 54 7.15 7.45 -24.82
CA ASN A 54 6.24 7.21 -23.70
C ASN A 54 5.36 5.98 -23.90
N HIS A 55 5.41 5.39 -25.10
CA HIS A 55 4.54 4.30 -25.49
C HIS A 55 5.34 3.08 -25.94
N VAL A 56 5.05 1.93 -25.31
CA VAL A 56 5.68 0.66 -25.66
C VAL A 56 4.64 -0.43 -25.79
N PHE A 57 4.96 -1.46 -26.57
CA PHE A 57 4.05 -2.53 -26.92
C PHE A 57 4.56 -3.84 -26.35
N ALA A 58 3.73 -4.51 -25.56
CA ALA A 58 4.05 -5.79 -24.97
C ALA A 58 3.52 -6.94 -25.82
N PHE A 59 4.35 -7.95 -26.00
CA PHE A 59 4.08 -9.18 -26.73
C PHE A 59 4.49 -10.38 -25.90
N THR A 60 3.83 -11.51 -26.13
CA THR A 60 4.31 -12.81 -25.65
C THR A 60 5.62 -13.18 -26.35
N PRO A 61 6.43 -14.08 -25.77
CA PRO A 61 7.63 -14.60 -26.45
C PRO A 61 7.33 -15.23 -27.82
N ASP A 62 6.10 -15.73 -28.01
CA ASP A 62 5.61 -16.30 -29.27
C ASP A 62 5.17 -15.24 -30.30
N GLY A 63 5.34 -13.94 -29.99
CA GLY A 63 5.00 -12.83 -30.88
C GLY A 63 3.54 -12.38 -30.87
N LYS A 64 2.68 -12.97 -30.03
CA LYS A 64 1.29 -12.52 -29.87
C LYS A 64 1.23 -11.21 -29.08
N PHE A 65 0.52 -10.22 -29.61
CA PHE A 65 0.28 -8.95 -28.95
C PHE A 65 -0.48 -9.14 -27.62
N ILE A 66 -0.01 -8.47 -26.57
CA ILE A 66 -0.64 -8.46 -25.24
C ILE A 66 -1.36 -7.13 -25.05
N ALA A 67 -0.62 -6.02 -25.02
CA ALA A 67 -1.17 -4.71 -24.74
C ALA A 67 -0.19 -3.57 -25.05
N GLU A 68 -0.78 -2.39 -25.17
CA GLU A 68 -0.11 -1.10 -25.10
C GLU A 68 0.21 -0.74 -23.65
N CYS A 69 1.44 -0.31 -23.40
CA CYS A 69 1.95 0.06 -22.09
C CYS A 69 2.43 1.51 -22.16
N LEU A 70 1.97 2.31 -21.20
CA LEU A 70 2.27 3.73 -21.14
C LEU A 70 3.21 3.99 -19.97
N ARG A 71 4.14 4.92 -20.17
CA ARG A 71 4.90 5.47 -19.05
C ARG A 71 3.94 6.22 -18.13
N PRO A 72 3.91 5.95 -16.81
CA PRO A 72 3.16 6.76 -15.88
C PRO A 72 3.69 8.19 -15.99
N GLY A 73 2.80 9.14 -16.28
CA GLY A 73 3.18 10.54 -16.39
C GLY A 73 3.75 11.02 -15.07
N THR A 74 4.90 11.68 -15.10
CA THR A 74 5.39 12.48 -13.97
C THR A 74 4.42 13.64 -13.79
N VAL A 75 3.50 13.53 -12.84
CA VAL A 75 2.64 14.64 -12.45
C VAL A 75 3.50 15.64 -11.67
N PRO A 76 3.60 16.90 -12.12
CA PRO A 76 4.29 17.94 -11.35
C PRO A 76 3.57 18.11 -10.01
N ALA A 77 4.30 18.00 -8.90
CA ALA A 77 3.71 18.16 -7.56
C ALA A 77 3.09 19.55 -7.35
N LEU A 78 3.59 20.55 -8.08
CA LEU A 78 3.06 21.90 -8.16
C LEU A 78 2.48 22.11 -9.56
N ALA A 79 1.17 21.95 -9.68
CA ALA A 79 0.47 22.15 -10.94
C ALA A 79 0.27 23.65 -11.20
N GLU A 80 1.08 24.24 -12.06
CA GLU A 80 1.01 25.66 -12.42
C GLU A 80 -0.01 25.91 -13.55
N THR A 81 -0.12 24.97 -14.50
CA THR A 81 -1.04 25.09 -15.64
C THR A 81 -2.37 24.34 -15.42
N GLU A 82 -3.43 24.70 -16.15
CA GLU A 82 -4.71 23.97 -16.10
C GLU A 82 -4.60 22.51 -16.57
N ALA A 83 -3.70 22.25 -17.52
CA ALA A 83 -3.40 20.90 -17.99
C ALA A 83 -2.76 20.05 -16.89
N ASP A 84 -1.81 20.61 -16.14
CA ASP A 84 -1.16 19.92 -15.01
C ASP A 84 -2.13 19.68 -13.87
N LYS A 85 -3.04 20.63 -13.60
CA LYS A 85 -4.08 20.48 -12.57
C LYS A 85 -5.02 19.32 -12.91
N LYS A 86 -5.34 19.15 -14.19
CA LYS A 86 -6.17 18.02 -14.66
C LYS A 86 -5.44 16.69 -14.50
N LEU A 87 -4.17 16.61 -14.90
CA LEU A 87 -3.35 15.40 -14.70
C LEU A 87 -3.22 15.03 -13.23
N LEU A 88 -3.00 16.02 -12.36
CA LEU A 88 -2.92 15.81 -10.92
C LEU A 88 -4.25 15.35 -10.32
N ALA A 89 -5.37 15.93 -10.76
CA ALA A 89 -6.70 15.51 -10.34
C ALA A 89 -7.02 14.07 -10.78
N ASP A 90 -6.67 13.70 -12.02
CA ASP A 90 -6.88 12.36 -12.55
C ASP A 90 -6.03 11.32 -11.80
N GLU A 91 -4.78 11.66 -11.49
CA GLU A 91 -3.89 10.78 -10.71
C GLU A 91 -4.36 10.64 -9.25
N MET A 92 -4.75 11.73 -8.59
CA MET A 92 -5.36 11.64 -7.24
C MET A 92 -6.63 10.80 -7.25
N LYS A 93 -7.44 10.89 -8.32
CA LYS A 93 -8.64 10.07 -8.46
C LYS A 93 -8.30 8.58 -8.60
N ARG A 94 -7.27 8.23 -9.37
CA ARG A 94 -6.75 6.86 -9.48
C ARG A 94 -6.22 6.34 -8.15
N GLN A 95 -5.45 7.13 -7.43
CA GLN A 95 -4.93 6.78 -6.11
C GLN A 95 -6.06 6.55 -5.09
N ARG A 96 -7.06 7.44 -5.05
CA ARG A 96 -8.26 7.27 -4.22
C ARG A 96 -9.03 5.99 -4.58
N GLY A 97 -9.16 5.69 -5.87
CA GLY A 97 -9.78 4.45 -6.35
C GLY A 97 -9.01 3.22 -5.89
N SER A 98 -7.68 3.25 -6.00
CA SER A 98 -6.79 2.16 -5.57
C SER A 98 -6.85 1.93 -4.06
N LEU A 99 -6.84 3.01 -3.27
CA LEU A 99 -7.01 2.95 -1.81
C LEU A 99 -8.38 2.37 -1.42
N LYS A 100 -9.44 2.76 -2.13
CA LYS A 100 -10.79 2.21 -1.90
C LYS A 100 -10.85 0.72 -2.23
N ALA A 101 -10.26 0.30 -3.35
CA ALA A 101 -10.20 -1.10 -3.74
C ALA A 101 -9.37 -1.93 -2.75
N ALA A 102 -8.22 -1.42 -2.31
CA ALA A 102 -7.40 -2.05 -1.28
C ALA A 102 -8.16 -2.16 0.05
N GLY A 103 -8.86 -1.11 0.48
CA GLY A 103 -9.71 -1.13 1.67
C GLY A 103 -10.85 -2.14 1.57
N GLN A 104 -11.49 -2.26 0.40
CA GLN A 104 -12.52 -3.28 0.16
C GLN A 104 -11.96 -4.70 0.19
N ALA A 105 -10.80 -4.94 -0.42
CA ALA A 105 -10.13 -6.24 -0.37
C ALA A 105 -9.71 -6.61 1.07
N ALA A 106 -9.18 -5.65 1.82
CA ALA A 106 -8.82 -5.84 3.22
C ALA A 106 -10.07 -6.08 4.09
N ALA A 107 -11.18 -5.38 3.83
CA ALA A 107 -12.45 -5.63 4.49
C ALA A 107 -12.99 -7.03 4.16
N ALA A 108 -12.92 -7.50 2.92
CA ALA A 108 -13.31 -8.86 2.55
C ALA A 108 -12.51 -9.93 3.32
N LEU A 109 -11.18 -9.81 3.34
CA LEU A 109 -10.29 -10.75 4.05
C LEU A 109 -10.51 -10.76 5.57
N THR A 110 -11.00 -9.67 6.14
CA THR A 110 -11.23 -9.52 7.58
C THR A 110 -12.69 -9.71 7.98
N GLY A 111 -13.57 -10.13 7.05
CA GLY A 111 -15.00 -10.27 7.32
C GLY A 111 -15.70 -8.93 7.68
N GLY A 112 -15.18 -7.81 7.18
CA GLY A 112 -15.66 -6.45 7.43
C GLY A 112 -15.17 -5.84 8.74
N GLN A 113 -14.19 -6.46 9.41
CA GLN A 113 -13.74 -6.06 10.75
C GLN A 113 -12.33 -5.42 10.76
N LEU A 114 -11.89 -4.88 9.62
CA LEU A 114 -10.56 -4.26 9.46
C LEU A 114 -10.23 -3.24 10.57
N ASP A 115 -11.19 -2.40 10.94
CA ASP A 115 -11.03 -1.33 11.95
C ASP A 115 -10.74 -1.85 13.37
N LYS A 116 -10.93 -3.15 13.60
CA LYS A 116 -10.68 -3.79 14.90
C LYS A 116 -9.26 -4.35 15.02
N PHE A 117 -8.52 -4.43 13.92
CA PHE A 117 -7.17 -4.99 13.91
C PHE A 117 -6.11 -3.90 14.04
N SER A 118 -5.11 -4.15 14.89
CA SER A 118 -3.90 -3.34 14.86
C SER A 118 -3.01 -3.76 13.68
N ALA A 119 -2.15 -2.84 13.21
CA ALA A 119 -1.20 -3.15 12.14
C ALA A 119 -0.30 -4.36 12.47
N GLN A 120 0.09 -4.50 13.75
CA GLN A 120 0.90 -5.60 14.23
C GLN A 120 0.18 -6.96 14.19
N GLN A 121 -1.14 -6.96 14.45
CA GLN A 121 -1.95 -8.18 14.35
C GLN A 121 -2.14 -8.64 12.91
N LEU A 122 -2.28 -7.71 11.98
CA LEU A 122 -2.37 -8.04 10.56
C LEU A 122 -1.06 -8.66 10.03
N ASP A 123 0.08 -8.19 10.53
CA ASP A 123 1.41 -8.70 10.12
C ASP A 123 1.70 -10.11 10.68
N GLN A 124 1.21 -10.40 11.89
CA GLN A 124 1.39 -11.71 12.54
C GLN A 124 0.31 -12.75 12.16
N ALA A 125 -0.74 -12.33 11.47
CA ALA A 125 -1.87 -13.19 11.13
C ALA A 125 -1.51 -14.22 10.06
N THR A 126 -1.99 -15.45 10.25
CA THR A 126 -1.86 -16.52 9.26
C THR A 126 -2.99 -16.47 8.23
N SER A 127 -2.73 -17.01 7.03
CA SER A 127 -3.73 -17.06 5.95
C SER A 127 -4.99 -17.87 6.34
N GLU A 128 -4.85 -18.85 7.23
CA GLU A 128 -5.99 -19.66 7.71
C GLU A 128 -6.90 -18.87 8.64
N GLN A 129 -6.36 -17.96 9.45
CA GLN A 129 -7.13 -17.10 10.34
C GLN A 129 -8.01 -16.11 9.55
N PHE A 130 -7.49 -15.55 8.45
CA PHE A 130 -8.28 -14.70 7.56
C PHE A 130 -9.40 -15.47 6.86
N ARG A 131 -9.14 -16.70 6.40
CA ARG A 131 -10.20 -17.55 5.79
C ARG A 131 -11.33 -17.86 6.78
N GLN A 132 -11.01 -18.13 8.04
CA GLN A 132 -12.02 -18.39 9.07
C GLN A 132 -12.89 -17.15 9.37
N LEU A 133 -12.33 -15.95 9.25
CA LEU A 133 -13.05 -14.68 9.39
C LEU A 133 -13.90 -14.37 8.15
N GLU A 134 -13.36 -14.59 6.95
CA GLU A 134 -14.06 -14.43 5.68
C GLU A 134 -15.28 -15.35 5.57
N ASP A 135 -15.12 -16.62 5.97
CA ASP A 135 -16.20 -17.62 5.99
C ASP A 135 -17.25 -17.37 7.10
N GLY A 136 -17.04 -16.37 7.97
CA GLY A 136 -17.90 -16.06 9.11
C GLY A 136 -17.92 -17.14 10.20
N ARG A 137 -17.01 -18.12 10.13
CA ARG A 137 -16.90 -19.24 11.09
C ARG A 137 -16.26 -18.82 12.41
N ALA A 138 -15.50 -17.74 12.40
CA ALA A 138 -14.86 -17.18 13.57
C ALA A 138 -15.18 -15.69 13.73
N GLN A 139 -15.40 -15.27 14.97
CA GLN A 139 -15.55 -13.86 15.33
C GLN A 139 -14.35 -13.41 16.15
N VAL A 140 -13.96 -12.16 15.93
CA VAL A 140 -12.90 -11.48 16.68
C VAL A 140 -13.30 -11.38 18.15
N ARG A 141 -12.43 -11.82 19.06
CA ARG A 141 -12.69 -11.79 20.51
C ARG A 141 -12.06 -10.56 21.14
N ILE A 142 -12.72 -9.94 22.12
CA ILE A 142 -12.12 -8.85 22.90
C ILE A 142 -11.10 -9.49 23.86
N ALA A 143 -9.82 -9.15 23.69
CA ALA A 143 -8.72 -9.64 24.50
C ALA A 143 -8.41 -8.74 25.70
N GLY A 144 -8.80 -7.47 25.66
CA GLY A 144 -8.63 -6.54 26.76
C GLY A 144 -9.33 -5.21 26.52
N GLU A 145 -9.64 -4.49 27.58
CA GLU A 145 -10.25 -3.16 27.54
C GLU A 145 -9.46 -2.24 28.47
N TYR A 146 -8.96 -1.12 27.92
CA TYR A 146 -8.26 -0.10 28.68
C TYR A 146 -9.13 1.13 28.81
N HIS A 147 -9.30 1.61 30.05
CA HIS A 147 -9.95 2.88 30.32
C HIS A 147 -8.89 3.96 30.49
N SER A 148 -9.02 5.05 29.74
CA SER A 148 -8.21 6.24 29.95
C SER A 148 -8.49 6.84 31.32
N VAL A 149 -7.44 7.22 32.05
CA VAL A 149 -7.54 7.91 33.35
C VAL A 149 -8.03 9.37 33.17
N GLN A 150 -7.95 9.93 31.96
CA GLN A 150 -8.24 11.34 31.66
C GLN A 150 -9.47 11.56 30.74
N GLY A 151 -10.27 10.53 30.42
CA GLY A 151 -11.50 10.72 29.64
C GLY A 151 -12.32 9.46 29.39
N ASP A 152 -13.57 9.65 28.91
CA ASP A 152 -14.57 8.60 28.58
C ASP A 152 -14.25 7.82 27.30
N HIS A 153 -13.02 7.36 27.14
CA HIS A 153 -12.60 6.55 26.00
C HIS A 153 -12.09 5.20 26.49
N ALA A 154 -12.81 4.14 26.11
CA ALA A 154 -12.41 2.76 26.33
C ALA A 154 -11.81 2.20 25.04
N ALA A 155 -10.52 1.87 25.07
CA ALA A 155 -9.84 1.23 23.95
C ALA A 155 -9.95 -0.29 24.08
N LYS A 156 -10.68 -0.92 23.16
CA LYS A 156 -10.85 -2.38 23.10
C LYS A 156 -9.76 -2.99 22.23
N ILE A 157 -9.02 -3.93 22.80
CA ILE A 157 -8.06 -4.76 22.06
C ILE A 157 -8.77 -6.03 21.63
N TYR A 158 -8.67 -6.32 20.36
CA TYR A 158 -9.28 -7.48 19.72
C TYR A 158 -8.23 -8.55 19.45
N SER A 159 -8.60 -9.82 19.42
CA SER A 159 -7.70 -10.96 19.14
C SER A 159 -8.26 -11.84 18.04
N LEU A 160 -7.34 -12.43 17.27
CA LEU A 160 -7.67 -13.35 16.20
C LEU A 160 -8.07 -14.72 16.77
N PRO A 161 -8.95 -15.47 16.07
CA PRO A 161 -9.23 -16.85 16.44
C PRO A 161 -7.94 -17.69 16.36
N GLY A 162 -7.63 -18.40 17.45
CA GLY A 162 -6.44 -19.27 17.53
C GLY A 162 -5.12 -18.57 17.82
N SER A 163 -5.08 -17.23 17.93
CA SER A 163 -3.94 -16.57 18.57
C SER A 163 -4.07 -16.72 20.09
N GLU A 164 -3.02 -17.18 20.77
CA GLU A 164 -2.96 -17.09 22.22
C GLU A 164 -3.20 -15.63 22.63
N PRO A 165 -4.04 -15.36 23.65
CA PRO A 165 -4.22 -14.01 24.11
C PRO A 165 -2.82 -13.45 24.43
N PRO A 166 -2.50 -12.21 23.99
CA PRO A 166 -1.28 -11.57 24.45
C PRO A 166 -1.30 -11.66 25.97
N ALA A 167 -0.24 -12.23 26.56
CA ALA A 167 -0.11 -12.32 28.01
C ALA A 167 -0.52 -10.96 28.59
N GLU A 168 -1.46 -10.96 29.55
CA GLU A 168 -1.94 -9.74 30.20
C GLU A 168 -0.72 -8.88 30.52
N GLN A 169 -0.52 -7.83 29.73
CA GLN A 169 0.50 -6.87 30.09
C GLN A 169 0.03 -6.33 31.43
N PRO A 170 0.86 -6.43 32.49
CA PRO A 170 0.49 -5.83 33.75
C PRO A 170 0.10 -4.38 33.46
N PRO A 171 -0.98 -3.87 34.10
CA PRO A 171 -1.43 -2.51 33.85
C PRO A 171 -0.21 -1.58 33.89
N PRO A 172 -0.11 -0.60 32.98
CA PRO A 172 1.01 0.33 32.99
C PRO A 172 1.16 0.81 34.42
N GLN A 173 2.32 0.54 35.02
CA GLN A 173 2.58 0.94 36.39
C GLN A 173 2.27 2.44 36.46
N PRO A 174 1.49 2.90 37.46
CA PRO A 174 1.25 4.32 37.61
C PRO A 174 2.62 4.99 37.56
N ALA A 175 2.77 5.95 36.64
CA ALA A 175 4.02 6.68 36.49
C ALA A 175 4.44 7.10 37.91
N GLU A 176 5.59 6.63 38.37
CA GLU A 176 6.11 6.99 39.69
C GLU A 176 5.98 8.51 39.78
N GLU A 177 5.18 8.97 40.75
CA GLU A 177 4.96 10.40 40.94
C GLU A 177 6.34 11.01 41.17
N MET A 178 6.88 11.69 40.16
CA MET A 178 8.19 12.34 40.27
C MET A 178 8.17 13.17 41.55
N SER A 179 9.13 12.92 42.42
CA SER A 179 9.23 13.61 43.69
C SER A 179 9.27 15.12 43.46
N GLU A 180 8.76 15.91 44.41
CA GLU A 180 8.79 17.38 44.29
C GLU A 180 10.22 17.90 44.04
N GLU A 181 11.23 17.18 44.52
CA GLU A 181 12.64 17.48 44.30
C GLU A 181 13.08 17.26 42.85
N GLU A 182 12.69 16.15 42.21
CA GLU A 182 12.99 15.87 40.81
C GLU A 182 12.27 16.84 39.86
N ARG A 183 11.03 17.23 40.20
CA ARG A 183 10.31 18.28 39.45
C ARG A 183 11.06 19.59 39.48
N LYS A 184 11.56 19.98 40.65
CA LYS A 184 12.27 21.25 40.83
C LYS A 184 13.61 21.26 40.10
N GLN A 185 14.39 20.17 40.18
CA GLN A 185 15.65 20.03 39.45
C GLN A 185 15.46 20.08 37.93
N ARG A 186 14.38 19.46 37.43
CA ARG A 186 14.07 19.46 35.99
C ARG A 186 13.63 20.83 35.51
N GLN A 187 12.91 21.58 36.35
CA GLN A 187 12.48 22.95 36.06
C GLN A 187 13.69 23.89 36.04
N GLU A 188 14.57 23.79 37.04
CA GLU A 188 15.84 24.53 37.07
C GLU A 188 16.76 24.19 35.88
N PHE A 189 16.79 22.93 35.45
CA PHE A 189 17.53 22.50 34.26
C PHE A 189 16.96 23.07 32.95
N PHE A 190 15.63 23.14 32.83
CA PHE A 190 14.97 23.72 31.67
C PHE A 190 15.18 25.24 31.61
N ASP A 191 15.07 25.92 32.75
CA ASP A 191 15.27 27.38 32.83
C ASP A 191 16.72 27.75 32.47
N ALA A 192 17.71 26.96 32.93
CA ALA A 192 19.12 27.17 32.60
C ALA A 192 19.49 26.86 31.13
N MET A 193 18.65 26.14 30.38
CA MET A 193 18.92 25.80 28.97
C MET A 193 18.42 26.88 28.00
N TYR A 194 17.52 27.75 28.46
CA TYR A 194 16.88 28.80 27.67
C TYR A 194 17.19 30.23 28.14
N GLU A 195 18.16 30.39 29.06
CA GLU A 195 18.91 31.63 29.31
C GLU A 195 20.15 31.73 28.40
#